data_AF-A0A8H6X058-F1
#
_entry.id   AF-A0A8H6X058-F1
#
_cell.length_a   1.000
_cell.length_b   1.000
_cell.length_c   1.000
_cell.angle_alpha   90.00
_cell.angle_beta   90.00
_cell.angle_gamma   90.00
#
_symmetry.space_group_name_H-M   'P 1'
#
loop_
_entity.id
_entity.type
_entity.pdbx_description
1 polymer ?
#
loop_
_entity_poly.entity_id
_entity_poly.type
_entity_poly.pdbx_seq_one_letter_code
_entity_poly.pdbx_strand_id
1 'polypeptide(L)'
;MSSDPDALVAAFKASGQFDKLRKELLASAQNSEECDDFKRRIGEIVKKRLQGNAIDPRPETLHKDLLQEVARFPVVERFALSTPMLSENSFKDNLRESLTRILNEEREKSSSAAATQPPHPDSAAPPPPPA
;
A
#
# COMPACT_ATOMS: atom_id res chain seq x y z
N MET A 1 -20.16 -15.45 -3.21
CA MET A 1 -19.41 -14.21 -3.03
C MET A 1 -18.32 -14.48 -2.02
N SER A 2 -17.15 -14.92 -2.48
CA SER A 2 -15.99 -15.04 -1.61
C SER A 2 -15.11 -13.87 -1.96
N SER A 3 -15.30 -12.74 -1.27
CA SER A 3 -14.35 -11.62 -1.30
C SER A 3 -13.10 -12.12 -0.59
N ASP A 4 -12.27 -12.86 -1.32
CA ASP A 4 -11.01 -13.38 -0.81
C ASP A 4 -10.20 -12.17 -0.30
N PRO A 5 -9.86 -12.14 1.01
CA PRO A 5 -9.12 -11.01 1.59
C PRO A 5 -7.84 -10.70 0.82
N ASP A 6 -7.16 -11.73 0.30
CA ASP A 6 -5.94 -11.58 -0.47
C ASP A 6 -6.19 -10.92 -1.83
N ALA A 7 -7.32 -11.24 -2.48
CA ALA A 7 -7.73 -10.61 -3.73
C ALA A 7 -8.07 -9.13 -3.53
N LEU A 8 -8.73 -8.78 -2.42
CA LEU A 8 -9.05 -7.39 -2.09
C LEU A 8 -7.78 -6.56 -1.81
N VAL A 9 -6.81 -7.14 -1.09
CA VAL A 9 -5.51 -6.50 -0.86
C VAL A 9 -4.75 -6.32 -2.18
N ALA A 10 -4.78 -7.31 -3.07
CA ALA A 10 -4.17 -7.20 -4.39
C ALA A 10 -4.82 -6.08 -5.22
N ALA A 11 -6.16 -5.99 -5.22
CA ALA A 11 -6.90 -4.93 -5.90
C ALA A 11 -6.60 -3.54 -5.31
N PHE A 12 -6.49 -3.43 -3.98
CA PHE A 12 -6.09 -2.18 -3.31
C PHE A 12 -4.66 -1.75 -3.63
N LYS A 13 -3.73 -2.70 -3.79
CA LYS A 13 -2.37 -2.41 -4.28
C LYS A 13 -2.40 -1.94 -5.73
N ALA A 14 -3.21 -2.58 -6.57
CA ALA A 14 -3.33 -2.25 -7.99
C ALA A 14 -4.05 -0.91 -8.26
N SER A 15 -4.90 -0.43 -7.34
CA SER A 15 -5.63 0.83 -7.50
C SER A 15 -4.76 2.08 -7.34
N GLY A 16 -3.49 1.93 -6.92
CA GLY A 16 -2.58 3.04 -6.63
C GLY A 16 -2.88 3.79 -5.32
N GLN A 17 -3.96 3.42 -4.62
CA GLN A 17 -4.27 3.99 -3.30
C GLN A 17 -3.28 3.55 -2.23
N PHE A 18 -2.73 2.33 -2.35
CA PHE A 18 -1.64 1.88 -1.51
C PHE A 18 -0.41 2.82 -1.62
N ASP A 19 -0.03 3.23 -2.83
CA ASP A 19 1.10 4.16 -3.01
C ASP A 19 0.80 5.57 -2.51
N LYS A 20 -0.44 6.03 -2.68
CA LYS A 20 -0.90 7.29 -2.08
C LYS A 20 -0.78 7.24 -0.56
N LEU A 21 -1.28 6.18 0.06
CA LEU A 21 -1.21 5.95 1.50
C LEU A 21 0.23 5.90 2.01
N ARG A 22 1.11 5.21 1.27
CA ARG A 22 2.54 5.13 1.58
C ARG A 22 3.20 6.51 1.57
N LYS A 23 2.87 7.35 0.59
CA LYS A 23 3.42 8.72 0.48
C LYS A 23 2.91 9.62 1.60
N GLU A 24 1.62 9.55 1.93
CA GLU A 24 1.02 10.32 3.03
C GLU A 24 1.61 9.90 4.38
N LEU A 25 1.78 8.60 4.61
CA LEU A 25 2.43 8.07 5.81
C LEU A 25 3.88 8.56 5.92
N LEU A 26 4.63 8.51 4.82
CA LEU A 26 6.00 9.02 4.79
C LEU A 26 6.06 10.53 5.07
N ALA A 27 5.17 11.31 4.45
CA ALA A 27 5.11 12.75 4.65
C ALA A 27 4.73 13.11 6.09
N SER A 28 3.74 12.42 6.66
CA SER A 28 3.35 12.59 8.07
C SER A 28 4.52 12.26 8.99
N ALA A 29 5.16 11.11 8.78
CA ALA A 29 6.32 10.68 9.55
C ALA A 29 7.53 11.63 9.41
N GLN A 30 7.72 12.28 8.27
CA GLN A 30 8.82 13.24 8.08
C GLN A 30 8.60 14.58 8.79
N ASN A 31 7.33 14.95 9.02
CA ASN A 31 6.95 16.20 9.68
C ASN A 31 6.69 16.03 11.18
N SER A 32 6.86 14.83 11.73
CA SER A 32 6.55 14.54 13.12
C SER A 32 7.77 14.74 14.04
N GLU A 33 7.55 15.06 15.32
CA GLU A 33 8.62 15.23 16.30
C GLU A 33 9.42 13.93 16.51
N GLU A 34 8.77 12.77 16.35
CA GLU A 34 9.40 11.46 16.41
C GLU A 34 10.45 11.28 15.31
N CYS A 35 10.33 12.00 14.18
CA CYS A 35 11.32 11.98 13.10
C CYS A 35 12.64 12.59 13.55
N ASP A 36 12.58 13.67 14.33
CA ASP A 36 13.76 14.35 14.82
C ASP A 36 14.45 13.54 15.92
N ASP A 37 13.65 12.89 16.78
CA ASP A 37 14.15 11.90 17.73
C ASP A 37 14.80 10.69 17.03
N PHE A 38 14.21 10.23 15.93
CA PHE A 38 14.77 9.19 15.07
C PHE A 38 16.10 9.61 14.44
N LYS A 39 16.18 10.80 13.84
CA LYS A 39 17.43 11.37 13.29
C LYS A 39 18.50 11.53 14.37
N ARG A 40 18.12 12.00 15.56
CA ARG A 40 19.04 12.15 16.70
C ARG A 40 19.65 10.80 17.10
N ARG A 41 18.83 9.76 17.25
CA ARG A 41 19.29 8.40 17.59
C ARG A 41 20.22 7.84 16.52
N ILE A 42 19.89 8.02 15.24
CA ILE A 42 20.80 7.64 14.14
C ILE A 42 22.12 8.40 14.27
N GLY A 43 22.07 9.72 14.46
CA GLY A 43 23.27 10.55 14.67
C GLY A 43 24.16 10.07 15.82
N GLU A 44 23.57 9.64 16.94
CA GLU A 44 24.31 9.06 18.07
C GLU A 44 24.95 7.71 17.74
N ILE A 45 24.23 6.83 17.03
CA ILE A 45 24.76 5.55 16.55
C ILE A 45 25.96 5.78 15.64
N VAL A 46 25.83 6.69 14.67
CA VAL A 46 26.89 7.07 13.73
C VAL A 46 28.11 7.59 14.50
N LYS A 47 27.89 8.55 15.42
CA LYS A 47 28.96 9.16 16.21
C LYS A 47 29.71 8.14 17.06
N LYS A 48 28.98 7.25 17.75
CA LYS A 48 29.56 6.20 18.59
C LYS A 48 30.40 5.22 17.77
N ARG A 49 29.98 4.94 16.53
CA ARG A 49 30.69 4.04 15.62
C ARG A 49 31.94 4.65 15.00
N LEU A 50 31.91 5.93 14.60
CA LEU A 50 33.11 6.65 14.16
C LEU A 50 34.16 6.72 15.27
N GLN A 51 33.73 7.01 16.50
CA GLN A 51 34.63 7.06 17.66
C GLN A 51 35.24 5.69 17.99
N GLY A 52 34.56 4.59 17.63
CA GLY A 52 35.04 3.22 17.81
C GLY A 52 35.83 2.65 16.63
N ASN A 53 36.13 3.43 15.58
CA ASN A 53 36.74 2.97 14.32
C ASN A 53 36.00 1.79 13.65
N ALA A 54 34.70 1.64 13.90
CA ALA A 54 33.93 0.48 13.47
C ALA A 54 33.28 0.65 12.08
N ILE A 55 33.41 1.83 11.46
CA ILE A 55 32.88 2.14 10.12
C ILE A 55 33.97 2.88 9.35
N ASP A 56 34.16 2.49 8.09
CA ASP A 56 35.04 3.18 7.17
C ASP A 56 34.46 4.56 6.83
N PRO A 57 35.18 5.66 7.10
CA PRO A 57 34.67 7.02 6.87
C PRO A 57 34.51 7.38 5.38
N ARG A 58 34.92 6.51 4.45
CA ARG A 58 34.69 6.74 3.01
C ARG A 58 33.18 6.84 2.71
N PRO A 59 32.72 7.91 2.02
CA PRO A 59 31.30 8.18 1.78
C PRO A 59 30.51 7.00 1.20
N GLU A 60 31.15 6.23 0.31
CA GLU A 60 30.59 5.14 -0.48
C GLU A 60 30.29 3.91 0.38
N THR A 61 31.15 3.63 1.38
CA THR A 61 30.97 2.54 2.36
C THR A 61 30.13 2.99 3.54
N LEU A 62 30.29 4.25 3.96
CA LEU A 62 29.57 4.85 5.09
C LEU A 62 28.06 4.78 4.89
N HIS A 63 27.55 5.18 3.71
CA HIS A 63 26.10 5.17 3.46
C HIS A 63 25.52 3.77 3.53
N LYS A 64 26.21 2.78 2.95
CA LYS A 64 25.79 1.38 2.93
C LYS A 64 25.82 0.77 4.33
N ASP A 65 26.90 0.97 5.07
CA ASP A 65 27.06 0.47 6.44
C ASP A 65 26.02 1.09 7.36
N LEU A 66 25.73 2.39 7.18
CA LEU A 66 24.69 3.07 7.94
C LEU A 66 23.30 2.53 7.63
N LEU A 67 22.98 2.31 6.36
CA LEU A 67 21.70 1.72 5.97
C LEU A 67 21.51 0.34 6.57
N GLN A 68 22.56 -0.48 6.51
CA GLN A 68 22.56 -1.85 7.01
C GLN A 68 22.42 -1.88 8.53
N GLU A 69 23.03 -0.92 9.23
CA GLU A 69 22.95 -0.79 10.67
C GLU A 69 21.58 -0.25 11.13
N VAL A 70 21.04 0.76 10.44
CA VAL A 70 19.67 1.27 10.67
C VAL A 70 18.64 0.17 10.44
N ALA A 71 18.85 -0.70 9.45
CA ALA A 71 18.01 -1.88 9.23
C ALA A 71 18.16 -2.97 10.31
N ARG A 72 19.30 -2.99 11.01
CA ARG A 72 19.62 -3.98 12.06
C ARG A 72 19.06 -3.61 13.42
N PHE A 73 18.85 -2.31 13.67
CA PHE A 73 18.23 -1.84 14.89
C PHE A 73 16.70 -1.79 14.76
N PRO A 74 15.94 -2.14 15.82
CA PRO A 74 14.48 -1.98 15.84
C PRO A 74 14.06 -0.50 15.89
N VAL A 75 14.94 0.43 15.53
CA VAL A 75 14.70 1.88 15.57
C VAL A 75 13.69 2.26 14.49
N VAL A 76 13.75 1.65 13.31
CA VAL A 76 12.76 1.84 12.24
C VAL A 76 11.41 1.24 12.65
N GLU A 77 11.41 0.03 13.22
CA GLU A 77 10.18 -0.66 13.64
C GLU A 77 9.49 0.08 14.80
N ARG A 78 10.27 0.55 15.78
CA ARG A 78 9.76 1.40 16.87
C ARG A 78 9.21 2.71 16.35
N PHE A 79 9.90 3.35 15.41
CA PHE A 79 9.43 4.59 14.78
C PHE A 79 8.10 4.40 14.05
N ALA A 80 7.98 3.30 13.29
CA ALA A 80 6.74 2.93 12.61
C ALA A 80 5.59 2.68 13.60
N LEU A 81 5.86 2.02 14.73
CA LEU A 81 4.87 1.78 15.79
C LEU A 81 4.49 3.05 16.56
N SER A 82 5.39 4.04 16.65
CA SER A 82 5.11 5.32 17.29
C SER A 82 4.43 6.33 16.35
N THR A 83 4.20 5.99 15.07
CA THR A 83 3.56 6.91 14.13
C THR A 83 2.05 6.99 14.42
N PRO A 84 1.52 8.13 14.92
CA PRO A 84 0.13 8.23 15.38
C PRO A 84 -0.90 8.12 14.25
N MET A 85 -0.48 8.38 13.00
CA MET A 85 -1.34 8.38 11.81
C MET A 85 -2.10 7.06 11.60
N LEU A 86 -1.50 5.91 11.93
CA LEU A 86 -2.14 4.59 11.77
C LEU A 86 -3.26 4.36 12.80
N SER A 87 -3.24 5.09 13.90
CA SER A 87 -4.24 4.98 14.97
C SER A 87 -5.43 5.93 14.75
N GLU A 88 -5.28 6.92 13.87
CA GLU A 88 -6.32 7.91 13.62
C GLU A 88 -7.57 7.33 12.96
N ASN A 89 -8.73 7.85 13.38
CA ASN A 89 -10.01 7.47 12.77
C ASN A 89 -10.10 7.94 11.32
N SER A 90 -9.55 9.11 11.01
CA SER A 90 -9.45 9.66 9.66
C SER A 90 -8.80 8.68 8.68
N PHE A 91 -7.71 8.03 9.09
CA PHE A 91 -7.02 7.00 8.31
C PHE A 91 -7.91 5.78 8.05
N LYS A 92 -8.58 5.28 9.10
CA LYS A 92 -9.48 4.11 9.00
C LYS A 92 -10.68 4.39 8.10
N ASP A 93 -11.22 5.59 8.15
CA ASP A 93 -12.38 6.00 7.36
C ASP A 93 -12.00 6.12 5.88
N ASN A 94 -10.87 6.76 5.56
CA ASN A 94 -10.33 6.81 4.19
C ASN A 94 -10.03 5.42 3.62
N LEU A 95 -9.50 4.51 4.44
CA LEU A 95 -9.24 3.12 4.03
C LEU A 95 -10.55 2.36 3.77
N ARG A 96 -11.56 2.53 4.62
CA ARG A 96 -12.88 1.91 4.42
C ARG A 96 -13.55 2.42 3.15
N GLU A 97 -13.53 3.73 2.91
CA GLU A 97 -14.10 4.33 1.71
C GLU A 97 -13.43 3.77 0.44
N SER A 98 -12.09 3.71 0.47
CA SER A 98 -11.25 3.13 -0.57
C SER A 98 -11.58 1.67 -0.89
N LEU A 99 -11.68 0.82 0.13
CA LEU A 99 -12.03 -0.59 -0.03
C LEU A 99 -13.47 -0.78 -0.51
N THR A 100 -14.40 0.03 0.00
CA THR A 100 -15.81 -0.01 -0.43
C THR A 100 -15.95 0.35 -1.90
N ARG A 101 -15.19 1.36 -2.35
CA ARG A 101 -15.13 1.76 -3.76
C ARG A 101 -14.63 0.62 -4.64
N ILE A 102 -13.51 -0.03 -4.28
CA ILE A 102 -12.95 -1.16 -5.03
C ILE A 102 -13.97 -2.32 -5.14
N LEU A 103 -14.64 -2.65 -4.04
CA LEU A 103 -15.66 -3.70 -4.02
C LEU A 103 -16.87 -3.37 -4.90
N ASN A 104 -17.29 -2.11 -4.95
CA ASN A 104 -18.37 -1.67 -5.82
C ASN A 104 -17.96 -1.69 -7.29
N GLU A 105 -16.76 -1.23 -7.63
CA GLU A 105 -16.21 -1.27 -9.00
C GLU A 105 -16.10 -2.72 -9.53
N GLU A 106 -15.63 -3.66 -8.69
CA GLU A 106 -15.61 -5.10 -8.99
C GLU A 106 -17.02 -5.66 -9.26
N ARG A 107 -18.00 -5.25 -8.44
CA ARG A 107 -19.41 -5.68 -8.59
C ARG A 107 -20.02 -5.16 -9.89
N GLU A 108 -19.76 -3.91 -10.23
CA GLU A 108 -20.23 -3.28 -11.47
C GLU A 108 -19.61 -3.96 -12.71
N LYS A 109 -18.30 -4.22 -12.66
CA LYS A 109 -17.57 -4.93 -13.73
C LYS A 109 -18.10 -6.35 -13.95
N SER A 110 -18.43 -7.05 -12.87
CA SER A 110 -19.05 -8.37 -12.90
C SER A 110 -20.46 -8.33 -13.51
N SER A 111 -21.24 -7.30 -13.21
CA SER A 111 -22.59 -7.14 -13.75
C SER A 111 -22.62 -6.71 -15.22
N SER A 112 -21.64 -5.93 -15.67
CA SER A 112 -21.54 -5.48 -17.06
C SER A 112 -21.07 -6.61 -18.00
N ALA A 113 -20.20 -7.51 -17.53
CA ALA A 113 -19.77 -8.69 -18.28
C ALA A 113 -20.90 -9.70 -18.55
N ALA A 114 -21.94 -9.73 -17.70
CA ALA A 114 -23.10 -10.61 -17.88
C ALA A 114 -24.14 -10.07 -18.90
N ALA A 115 -24.06 -8.79 -19.29
CA ALA A 115 -25.05 -8.13 -20.13
C ALA A 115 -24.75 -8.20 -21.65
N THR A 116 -23.63 -8.79 -22.07
CA THR A 116 -23.24 -8.92 -23.49
C THR A 116 -23.30 -10.39 -23.95
N GLN A 117 -24.46 -11.02 -23.78
CA GLN A 117 -24.78 -12.25 -24.52
C GLN A 117 -25.62 -11.84 -25.74
N PRO A 118 -25.13 -11.98 -26.99
CA PRO A 118 -25.91 -11.64 -28.17
C PRO A 118 -27.13 -12.58 -28.28
N PRO A 119 -28.29 -12.09 -28.76
CA PRO A 119 -29.43 -12.96 -28.98
C PRO A 119 -29.08 -14.02 -30.03
N HIS A 120 -29.19 -15.30 -29.65
CA HIS A 120 -29.07 -16.43 -30.57
C HIS A 120 -30.08 -16.25 -31.74
N PRO A 121 -29.63 -16.24 -33.01
CA PRO A 121 -30.51 -16.15 -34.15
C PRO A 121 -30.88 -17.57 -34.60
N ASP A 122 -31.73 -18.27 -33.87
CA ASP A 122 -32.22 -19.59 -34.35
C ASP A 122 -33.62 -19.92 -33.86
N SER A 123 -34.56 -19.00 -34.11
CA SER A 123 -35.99 -19.30 -34.03
C SER A 123 -36.70 -18.74 -35.24
N ALA A 124 -36.33 -19.26 -36.41
CA ALA A 124 -37.09 -19.09 -37.63
C ALA A 124 -38.30 -20.02 -37.59
N ALA A 125 -39.49 -19.44 -37.44
CA ALA A 125 -40.76 -20.15 -37.58
C ALA A 125 -40.89 -20.72 -39.01
N PRO A 126 -41.40 -21.96 -39.19
CA PRO A 126 -41.61 -22.51 -40.53
C PRO A 126 -42.83 -21.85 -41.19
N PRO A 127 -42.82 -21.64 -42.53
CA PRO A 127 -43.91 -20.99 -43.24
C PRO A 127 -45.14 -21.91 -43.36
N PRO A 128 -46.36 -21.36 -43.50
CA PRO A 128 -47.58 -22.15 -43.67
C PRO A 128 -47.64 -22.79 -45.07
N PRO A 129 -48.34 -23.93 -45.22
CA PRO A 129 -48.45 -24.61 -46.51
C PRO A 129 -49.38 -23.85 -47.46
N PRO A 130 -49.15 -23.93 -48.79
CA PRO A 130 -50.03 -23.34 -49.78
C PRO A 130 -51.35 -24.13 -49.92
N ALA A 131 -52.39 -23.41 -50.30
CA ALA A 131 -53.79 -23.85 -50.42
C ALA A 131 -54.04 -24.92 -51.50
#